data_AF-A0A2V5YIB2-F1
#
_entry.id   AF-A0A2V5YIB2-F1
#
_cell.length_a   1.000
_cell.length_b   1.000
_cell.length_c   1.000
_cell.angle_alpha   90.00
_cell.angle_beta   90.00
_cell.angle_gamma   90.00
#
_symmetry.space_group_name_H-M   'P 1'
#
loop_
_entity.id
_entity.type
_entity.pdbx_description
1 polymer ?
#
loop_
_entity_poly.entity_id
_entity_poly.type
_entity_poly.pdbx_seq_one_letter_code
_entity_poly.pdbx_strand_id
1 'polypeptide(L)'
;MIHSFLKTTVRFAKFPQTIALILLVTAITSPYAASAVVTANGFQLNLNGQPFVAKGMNYSPVPIGTAPGFVPYGDYFIPYYANVWKPDVDKMRAANINVIKLYAGNPDLNAGAPGTSGNWKAFLDYCYNGGNKPIYVVMFSYTQGNVIAQGGTGLNDYIRQYTELVKSTVKHPAVFGYMVGNEIFGGVTQNPQFWTNFGTLIDAARGAGLSQGQKPFLTTAVNDEFTPQTSWPAIKLGQQSGKLKNLDSWCINIYRGPEFGGDGNSAFAQYLALMNSLGIKKPLIFGEWGTPHTTRPIGVYGQTSTQPIRNLDEVPESQMGAGQPYFKAQPVAKFLTTQWDTIKINLKGGSNQVCAGGFIFDWCDEFWKGNNNNIQIGGPDGSFNGDAFAGGYWDEAGFGITSAVNQSTYGQGKPNVSRSSFKGYDGVKAFYGAASDLAGELYLTGTQIAAVQSDIQKEIHMDRKELKGLRAIDVPREASIRRYLQVHLQVLHARLVYPIDDVLQEIDENMSDDGDTFLSKGEKRSTLAELHARLAQLQAGG
;
A
#
# COMPACT_ATOMS: atom_id res chain seq x y z
N MET A 1 28.22 -8.77 51.04
CA MET A 1 29.47 -7.99 51.12
C MET A 1 30.63 -8.97 50.91
N ILE A 2 31.52 -8.69 49.95
CA ILE A 2 32.91 -9.20 49.81
C ILE A 2 33.15 -10.55 49.07
N HIS A 3 33.71 -10.40 47.85
CA HIS A 3 34.81 -11.11 47.15
C HIS A 3 34.75 -12.65 46.93
N SER A 4 34.63 -13.14 45.68
CA SER A 4 35.67 -13.30 44.63
C SER A 4 36.63 -14.48 44.85
N PHE A 5 36.59 -15.48 43.95
CA PHE A 5 37.74 -16.37 43.65
C PHE A 5 37.69 -16.98 42.23
N LEU A 6 38.88 -16.93 41.57
CA LEU A 6 39.47 -17.80 40.50
C LEU A 6 38.83 -17.81 39.10
N LYS A 7 39.43 -17.21 38.05
CA LYS A 7 40.67 -17.55 37.28
C LYS A 7 40.74 -18.97 36.71
N THR A 8 40.67 -19.07 35.38
CA THR A 8 41.62 -19.88 34.60
C THR A 8 41.81 -19.28 33.21
N THR A 9 43.06 -19.17 32.79
CA THR A 9 43.54 -18.57 31.53
C THR A 9 44.35 -19.65 30.81
N VAL A 10 44.18 -19.80 29.49
CA VAL A 10 45.18 -20.46 28.63
C VAL A 10 45.38 -19.63 27.37
N ARG A 11 46.67 -19.48 27.03
CA ARG A 11 47.30 -18.60 26.04
C ARG A 11 47.15 -19.12 24.61
N PHE A 12 47.21 -18.21 23.64
CA PHE A 12 47.79 -18.51 22.32
C PHE A 12 48.80 -17.45 21.88
N ALA A 13 49.85 -17.95 21.22
CA ALA A 13 51.11 -17.31 20.91
C ALA A 13 51.04 -16.35 19.70
N LYS A 14 51.96 -15.39 19.67
CA LYS A 14 52.20 -14.45 18.56
C LYS A 14 53.12 -15.09 17.51
N PHE A 15 52.80 -14.92 16.23
CA PHE A 15 53.71 -15.03 15.11
C PHE A 15 53.50 -13.82 14.17
N PRO A 16 54.55 -13.15 13.67
CA PRO A 16 54.42 -12.11 12.66
C PRO A 16 54.75 -12.69 11.27
N GLN A 17 53.86 -12.50 10.30
CA GLN A 17 54.22 -12.57 8.88
C GLN A 17 53.67 -11.34 8.18
N THR A 18 54.61 -10.53 7.69
CA THR A 18 54.39 -9.34 6.88
C THR A 18 54.03 -9.80 5.46
N ILE A 19 52.77 -9.58 5.03
CA ILE A 19 52.36 -9.72 3.63
C ILE A 19 52.16 -8.32 3.07
N ALA A 20 53.01 -7.93 2.12
CA ALA A 20 52.84 -6.73 1.32
C ALA A 20 51.67 -6.95 0.32
N LEU A 21 50.58 -6.22 0.51
CA LEU A 21 49.42 -6.26 -0.37
C LEU A 21 49.65 -5.33 -1.56
N ILE A 22 49.90 -5.89 -2.74
CA ILE A 22 49.86 -5.17 -4.01
C ILE A 22 48.39 -4.92 -4.34
N LEU A 23 47.96 -3.66 -4.20
CA LEU A 23 46.63 -3.19 -4.62
C LEU A 23 46.62 -3.03 -6.14
N LEU A 24 46.20 -4.06 -6.85
CA LEU A 24 45.75 -3.95 -8.23
C LEU A 24 44.41 -3.20 -8.21
N VAL A 25 44.39 -1.94 -8.65
CA VAL A 25 43.15 -1.20 -8.92
C VAL A 25 42.59 -1.73 -10.24
N THR A 26 41.89 -2.85 -10.19
CA THR A 26 40.93 -3.18 -11.25
C THR A 26 39.79 -2.18 -11.12
N ALA A 27 39.59 -1.35 -12.14
CA ALA A 27 38.35 -0.59 -12.28
C ALA A 27 37.19 -1.59 -12.30
N ILE A 28 36.54 -1.78 -11.14
CA ILE A 28 35.28 -2.50 -11.07
C ILE A 28 34.30 -1.62 -11.84
N THR A 29 34.07 -1.95 -13.10
CA THR A 29 32.88 -1.46 -13.80
C THR A 29 31.71 -1.92 -12.95
N SER A 30 31.11 -0.97 -12.22
CA SER A 30 29.93 -1.25 -11.42
C SER A 30 28.93 -1.96 -12.34
N PRO A 31 28.54 -3.22 -12.07
CA PRO A 31 27.57 -3.89 -12.91
C PRO A 31 26.35 -2.99 -12.94
N TYR A 32 25.89 -2.63 -14.16
CA TYR A 32 24.64 -1.89 -14.32
C TYR A 32 23.60 -2.50 -13.39
N ALA A 33 23.04 -1.70 -12.49
CA ALA A 33 22.10 -2.19 -11.51
C ALA A 33 20.97 -2.94 -12.23
N ALA A 34 20.74 -4.19 -11.82
CA ALA A 34 19.69 -5.01 -12.42
C ALA A 34 18.34 -4.29 -12.27
N SER A 35 17.50 -4.37 -13.31
CA SER A 35 16.15 -3.81 -13.28
C SER A 35 15.37 -4.36 -12.07
N ALA A 36 14.51 -3.54 -11.48
CA ALA A 36 13.60 -4.00 -10.44
C ALA A 36 12.66 -5.08 -10.99
N VAL A 37 12.59 -6.22 -10.31
CA VAL A 37 11.68 -7.31 -10.65
C VAL A 37 10.60 -7.40 -9.60
N VAL A 38 9.41 -6.94 -9.93
CA VAL A 38 8.24 -7.02 -9.05
C VAL A 38 7.39 -8.23 -9.44
N THR A 39 7.00 -9.01 -8.44
CA THR A 39 6.15 -10.18 -8.62
C THR A 39 5.12 -10.27 -7.52
N ALA A 40 3.94 -10.81 -7.83
CA ALA A 40 2.98 -11.22 -6.82
C ALA A 40 3.19 -12.70 -6.46
N ASN A 41 3.19 -13.02 -5.16
CA ASN A 41 3.11 -14.38 -4.65
C ASN A 41 1.86 -14.50 -3.77
N GLY A 42 0.77 -15.02 -4.32
CA GLY A 42 -0.54 -14.99 -3.66
C GLY A 42 -1.01 -13.55 -3.43
N PHE A 43 -1.09 -13.14 -2.17
CA PHE A 43 -1.46 -11.77 -1.76
C PHE A 43 -0.27 -10.88 -1.38
N GLN A 44 0.97 -11.38 -1.50
CA GLN A 44 2.16 -10.61 -1.17
C GLN A 44 2.82 -10.06 -2.43
N LEU A 45 3.45 -8.89 -2.31
CA LEU A 45 4.37 -8.39 -3.32
C LEU A 45 5.79 -8.76 -2.93
N ASN A 46 6.56 -9.14 -3.94
CA ASN A 46 8.00 -9.27 -3.84
C ASN A 46 8.68 -8.31 -4.80
N LEU A 47 9.76 -7.69 -4.34
CA LEU A 47 10.70 -6.91 -5.14
C LEU A 47 12.06 -7.62 -5.11
N ASN A 48 12.58 -7.97 -6.28
CA ASN A 48 13.84 -8.70 -6.43
C ASN A 48 13.88 -9.99 -5.59
N GLY A 49 12.73 -10.68 -5.51
CA GLY A 49 12.56 -11.91 -4.74
C GLY A 49 12.38 -11.74 -3.23
N GLN A 50 12.44 -10.52 -2.70
CA GLN A 50 12.20 -10.23 -1.28
C GLN A 50 10.79 -9.67 -1.08
N PRO A 51 10.11 -9.98 0.04
CA PRO A 51 8.84 -9.34 0.38
C PRO A 51 8.95 -7.81 0.29
N PHE A 52 7.85 -7.15 -0.09
CA PHE A 52 7.83 -5.71 -0.31
C PHE A 52 6.46 -5.12 0.03
N VAL A 53 6.47 -4.01 0.77
CA VAL A 53 5.28 -3.22 1.08
C VAL A 53 5.36 -1.89 0.32
N ALA A 54 4.31 -1.54 -0.42
CA ALA A 54 4.19 -0.24 -1.06
C ALA A 54 3.80 0.84 -0.02
N LYS A 55 4.78 1.60 0.46
CA LYS A 55 4.61 2.88 1.18
C LYS A 55 4.48 3.97 0.11
N GLY A 56 3.31 3.99 -0.52
CA GLY A 56 3.09 4.66 -1.79
C GLY A 56 2.61 6.11 -1.65
N MET A 57 2.94 6.92 -2.65
CA MET A 57 2.40 8.27 -2.82
C MET A 57 1.98 8.46 -4.28
N ASN A 58 0.77 8.95 -4.51
CA ASN A 58 0.39 9.45 -5.83
C ASN A 58 1.15 10.76 -6.08
N TYR A 59 1.48 11.06 -7.34
CA TYR A 59 2.21 12.27 -7.68
C TYR A 59 1.78 12.88 -9.00
N SER A 60 1.14 14.05 -8.90
CA SER A 60 0.70 14.89 -10.02
C SER A 60 1.13 16.35 -9.79
N PRO A 61 2.39 16.74 -10.13
CA PRO A 61 2.89 18.09 -9.83
C PRO A 61 2.36 19.16 -10.80
N VAL A 62 1.07 19.12 -11.14
CA VAL A 62 0.40 20.13 -11.97
C VAL A 62 0.37 21.45 -11.21
N PRO A 63 0.96 22.53 -11.76
CA PRO A 63 0.99 23.81 -11.08
C PRO A 63 -0.35 24.54 -11.08
N ILE A 64 -0.46 25.51 -10.17
CA ILE A 64 -1.49 26.54 -10.23
C ILE A 64 -1.33 27.34 -11.53
N GLY A 65 -2.44 27.56 -12.21
CA GLY A 65 -2.56 28.30 -13.47
C GLY A 65 -2.76 27.43 -14.71
N THR A 66 -2.73 26.10 -14.57
CA THR A 66 -2.85 25.16 -15.69
C THR A 66 -3.58 23.88 -15.28
N ALA A 67 -3.71 22.93 -16.19
CA ALA A 67 -4.36 21.62 -16.01
C ALA A 67 -3.69 20.57 -16.93
N PRO A 68 -3.89 19.26 -16.71
CA PRO A 68 -3.36 18.20 -17.57
C PRO A 68 -3.78 18.29 -19.05
N GLY A 69 -4.82 19.06 -19.38
CA GLY A 69 -5.22 19.31 -20.77
C GLY A 69 -4.31 20.29 -21.53
N PHE A 70 -3.41 21.00 -20.86
CA PHE A 70 -2.50 21.98 -21.45
C PHE A 70 -1.07 21.49 -21.43
N VAL A 71 -0.26 21.87 -22.43
CA VAL A 71 1.19 21.58 -22.50
C VAL A 71 1.85 21.84 -21.13
N PRO A 72 2.56 20.86 -20.54
CA PRO A 72 3.08 19.61 -21.11
C PRO A 72 2.14 18.40 -20.98
N TYR A 73 0.84 18.62 -20.95
CA TYR A 73 -0.23 17.64 -20.82
C TYR A 73 -0.18 16.83 -19.52
N GLY A 74 0.31 17.43 -18.44
CA GLY A 74 0.53 16.75 -17.15
C GLY A 74 1.89 16.06 -17.03
N ASP A 75 2.72 16.00 -18.09
CA ASP A 75 4.09 15.48 -17.94
C ASP A 75 5.06 16.55 -17.42
N TYR A 76 5.14 16.62 -16.10
CA TYR A 76 6.08 17.48 -15.38
C TYR A 76 7.32 16.72 -14.89
N PHE A 77 7.58 15.51 -15.41
CA PHE A 77 8.68 14.64 -14.95
C PHE A 77 9.94 14.73 -15.82
N ILE A 78 9.94 15.63 -16.81
CA ILE A 78 11.08 15.84 -17.72
C ILE A 78 12.15 16.76 -17.08
N PRO A 79 13.40 16.77 -17.57
CA PRO A 79 14.49 17.57 -17.00
C PRO A 79 14.20 19.07 -16.92
N TYR A 80 13.37 19.60 -17.83
CA TYR A 80 12.97 21.00 -17.83
C TYR A 80 12.27 21.41 -16.52
N TYR A 81 11.56 20.50 -15.87
CA TYR A 81 10.84 20.77 -14.61
C TYR A 81 11.57 20.23 -13.36
N ALA A 82 12.86 19.91 -13.48
CA ALA A 82 13.65 19.34 -12.39
C ALA A 82 13.76 20.21 -11.15
N ASN A 83 13.55 21.52 -11.29
CA ASN A 83 13.52 22.44 -10.16
C ASN A 83 12.32 22.20 -9.23
N VAL A 84 11.32 21.43 -9.65
CA VAL A 84 10.14 21.08 -8.85
C VAL A 84 10.24 19.65 -8.32
N TRP A 85 10.44 18.67 -9.21
CA TRP A 85 10.37 17.27 -8.80
C TRP A 85 11.57 16.80 -7.97
N LYS A 86 12.75 17.45 -8.07
CA LYS A 86 13.90 17.07 -7.22
C LYS A 86 13.64 17.34 -5.73
N PRO A 87 13.27 18.57 -5.33
CA PRO A 87 12.89 18.83 -3.94
C PRO A 87 11.73 17.97 -3.44
N ASP A 88 10.73 17.70 -4.30
CA ASP A 88 9.61 16.83 -3.96
C ASP A 88 10.10 15.41 -3.63
N VAL A 89 10.90 14.80 -4.53
CA VAL A 89 11.47 13.46 -4.32
C VAL A 89 12.37 13.40 -3.09
N ASP A 90 13.13 14.46 -2.77
CA ASP A 90 13.95 14.52 -1.56
C ASP A 90 13.10 14.46 -0.29
N LYS A 91 11.99 15.22 -0.25
CA LYS A 91 11.06 15.19 0.88
C LYS A 91 10.30 13.87 0.97
N MET A 92 9.88 13.29 -0.16
CA MET A 92 9.27 11.96 -0.18
C MET A 92 10.21 10.91 0.42
N ARG A 93 11.49 10.94 0.04
CA ARG A 93 12.51 10.04 0.59
C ARG A 93 12.72 10.28 2.08
N ALA A 94 12.71 11.53 2.52
CA ALA A 94 12.78 11.89 3.94
C ALA A 94 11.55 11.44 4.75
N ALA A 95 10.42 11.23 4.09
CA ALA A 95 9.19 10.65 4.66
C ALA A 95 9.13 9.12 4.56
N ASN A 96 10.19 8.46 4.08
CA ASN A 96 10.25 7.00 3.86
C ASN A 96 9.18 6.45 2.89
N ILE A 97 8.72 7.30 1.97
CA ILE A 97 7.97 6.84 0.79
C ILE A 97 8.92 6.03 -0.09
N ASN A 98 8.49 4.85 -0.52
CA ASN A 98 9.32 3.92 -1.28
C ASN A 98 8.78 3.60 -2.68
N VAL A 99 7.54 3.99 -3.00
CA VAL A 99 6.99 3.92 -4.35
C VAL A 99 6.18 5.17 -4.63
N ILE A 100 6.24 5.67 -5.86
CA ILE A 100 5.35 6.72 -6.37
C ILE A 100 4.55 6.20 -7.54
N LYS A 101 3.27 6.60 -7.62
CA LYS A 101 2.43 6.42 -8.80
C LYS A 101 2.31 7.75 -9.50
N LEU A 102 2.77 7.82 -10.74
CA LEU A 102 2.73 9.07 -11.50
C LEU A 102 1.33 9.33 -12.04
N TYR A 103 0.97 10.59 -12.21
CA TYR A 103 -0.08 11.03 -13.13
C TYR A 103 0.57 11.73 -14.30
N ALA A 104 1.07 10.93 -15.25
CA ALA A 104 1.72 11.46 -16.44
C ALA A 104 0.74 11.56 -17.61
N GLY A 105 1.00 12.56 -18.44
CA GLY A 105 0.25 12.87 -19.65
C GLY A 105 0.40 11.86 -20.78
N ASN A 106 0.12 12.35 -21.99
CA ASN A 106 0.19 11.58 -23.24
C ASN A 106 1.51 10.77 -23.37
N PRO A 107 1.44 9.42 -23.41
CA PRO A 107 2.63 8.58 -23.49
C PRO A 107 3.51 8.84 -24.70
N ASP A 108 2.96 9.30 -25.83
CA ASP A 108 3.77 9.58 -27.03
C ASP A 108 4.80 10.68 -26.79
N LEU A 109 4.43 11.72 -26.03
CA LEU A 109 5.33 12.82 -25.70
C LEU A 109 6.39 12.39 -24.67
N ASN A 110 6.10 11.32 -23.92
CA ASN A 110 6.82 11.00 -22.70
C ASN A 110 7.72 9.75 -22.87
N ALA A 111 7.36 8.83 -23.76
CA ALA A 111 8.04 7.56 -23.98
C ALA A 111 9.44 7.68 -24.62
N GLY A 112 9.78 8.80 -25.29
CA GLY A 112 11.06 8.94 -25.98
C GLY A 112 11.36 7.78 -26.97
N ALA A 113 12.64 7.57 -27.31
CA ALA A 113 13.01 6.49 -28.23
C ALA A 113 12.93 5.11 -27.53
N PRO A 114 12.35 4.06 -28.17
CA PRO A 114 12.24 2.73 -27.58
C PRO A 114 13.58 2.18 -27.05
N GLY A 115 13.56 1.60 -25.85
CA GLY A 115 14.74 1.04 -25.19
C GLY A 115 15.62 2.07 -24.46
N THR A 116 15.31 3.37 -24.55
CA THR A 116 15.87 4.42 -23.69
C THR A 116 14.78 4.86 -22.71
N SER A 117 15.09 5.26 -21.47
CA SER A 117 14.06 5.72 -20.51
C SER A 117 13.40 7.07 -20.87
N GLY A 118 13.48 7.47 -22.14
CA GLY A 118 12.87 8.66 -22.70
C GLY A 118 13.19 9.94 -21.93
N ASN A 119 12.24 10.87 -21.96
CA ASN A 119 12.33 12.14 -21.24
C ASN A 119 12.30 11.96 -19.71
N TRP A 120 12.04 10.75 -19.19
CA TRP A 120 11.99 10.50 -17.75
C TRP A 120 13.26 9.91 -17.16
N LYS A 121 14.29 9.63 -17.97
CA LYS A 121 15.52 9.01 -17.46
C LYS A 121 16.09 9.77 -16.26
N ALA A 122 16.18 11.10 -16.36
CA ALA A 122 16.73 11.92 -15.28
C ALA A 122 15.89 11.87 -13.99
N PHE A 123 14.57 11.79 -14.12
CA PHE A 123 13.65 11.64 -13.00
C PHE A 123 13.79 10.25 -12.38
N LEU A 124 13.75 9.20 -13.19
CA LEU A 124 13.88 7.82 -12.74
C LEU A 124 15.26 7.55 -12.09
N ASP A 125 16.35 8.08 -12.66
CA ASP A 125 17.69 8.01 -12.08
C ASP A 125 17.70 8.65 -10.67
N TYR A 126 17.05 9.81 -10.52
CA TYR A 126 16.96 10.54 -9.26
C TYR A 126 16.11 9.82 -8.21
N CYS A 127 15.00 9.20 -8.64
CA CYS A 127 14.18 8.35 -7.79
C CYS A 127 14.97 7.12 -7.31
N TYR A 128 15.68 6.43 -8.22
CA TYR A 128 16.49 5.25 -7.90
C TYR A 128 17.66 5.58 -6.97
N ASN A 129 18.27 6.76 -7.14
CA ASN A 129 19.36 7.26 -6.31
C ASN A 129 20.53 6.26 -6.18
N GLY A 130 20.89 5.61 -7.28
CA GLY A 130 21.93 4.58 -7.31
C GLY A 130 21.67 3.37 -6.38
N GLY A 131 20.42 3.12 -6.00
CA GLY A 131 20.03 2.07 -5.06
C GLY A 131 20.12 2.50 -3.59
N ASN A 132 20.53 3.73 -3.28
CA ASN A 132 20.51 4.26 -1.93
C ASN A 132 19.13 4.85 -1.59
N LYS A 133 18.32 4.12 -0.82
CA LYS A 133 16.92 4.48 -0.53
C LYS A 133 16.13 4.84 -1.80
N PRO A 134 16.00 3.87 -2.73
CA PRO A 134 15.29 4.09 -3.98
C PRO A 134 13.82 4.39 -3.68
N ILE A 135 13.26 5.31 -4.45
CA ILE A 135 11.82 5.43 -4.64
C ILE A 135 11.51 4.76 -5.97
N TYR A 136 10.72 3.70 -5.96
CA TYR A 136 10.30 3.04 -7.18
C TYR A 136 9.11 3.76 -7.82
N VAL A 137 8.88 3.54 -9.11
CA VAL A 137 7.92 4.32 -9.89
C VAL A 137 6.95 3.40 -10.61
N VAL A 138 5.66 3.56 -10.32
CA VAL A 138 4.58 3.02 -11.15
C VAL A 138 4.33 4.00 -12.28
N MET A 139 4.64 3.55 -13.49
CA MET A 139 4.39 4.31 -14.70
C MET A 139 2.90 4.26 -15.03
N PHE A 140 2.33 5.40 -15.41
CA PHE A 140 0.92 5.51 -15.71
C PHE A 140 0.69 6.53 -16.82
N SER A 141 -0.38 6.28 -17.58
CA SER A 141 -0.92 7.16 -18.61
C SER A 141 -2.40 7.36 -18.30
N TYR A 142 -2.91 8.57 -18.52
CA TYR A 142 -4.34 8.85 -18.37
C TYR A 142 -5.21 7.79 -19.07
N THR A 143 -6.19 7.26 -18.35
CA THR A 143 -7.08 6.20 -18.81
C THR A 143 -8.01 6.67 -19.93
N GLN A 144 -7.97 6.02 -21.07
CA GLN A 144 -8.90 6.31 -22.18
C GLN A 144 -10.06 5.32 -22.22
N GLY A 145 -10.89 5.28 -21.17
CA GLY A 145 -11.94 4.26 -20.99
C GLY A 145 -12.91 4.13 -22.19
N ASN A 146 -13.35 5.26 -22.75
CA ASN A 146 -14.23 5.28 -23.92
C ASN A 146 -13.53 4.77 -25.19
N VAL A 147 -12.26 5.12 -25.38
CA VAL A 147 -11.45 4.64 -26.52
C VAL A 147 -11.24 3.13 -26.42
N ILE A 148 -10.98 2.62 -25.22
CA ILE A 148 -10.90 1.18 -24.97
C ILE A 148 -12.25 0.51 -25.25
N ALA A 149 -13.37 1.07 -24.78
CA ALA A 149 -14.70 0.49 -25.00
C ALA A 149 -15.09 0.46 -26.49
N GLN A 150 -14.72 1.50 -27.25
CA GLN A 150 -15.03 1.62 -28.68
C GLN A 150 -14.15 0.72 -29.56
N GLY A 151 -12.86 0.58 -29.23
CA GLY A 151 -11.90 -0.14 -30.07
C GLY A 151 -11.48 0.65 -31.32
N GLY A 152 -11.06 -0.07 -32.37
CA GLY A 152 -10.68 0.54 -33.65
C GLY A 152 -9.34 1.29 -33.62
N THR A 153 -9.22 2.32 -34.46
CA THR A 153 -7.97 3.08 -34.65
C THR A 153 -7.51 3.78 -33.37
N GLY A 154 -8.42 4.39 -32.62
CA GLY A 154 -8.08 5.05 -31.36
C GLY A 154 -7.50 4.08 -30.32
N LEU A 155 -8.05 2.86 -30.22
CA LEU A 155 -7.46 1.82 -29.37
C LEU A 155 -6.08 1.40 -29.88
N ASN A 156 -5.91 1.23 -31.20
CA ASN A 156 -4.60 0.86 -31.77
C ASN A 156 -3.53 1.93 -31.48
N ASP A 157 -3.90 3.21 -31.57
CA ASP A 157 -3.03 4.33 -31.23
C ASP A 157 -2.67 4.31 -29.73
N TYR A 158 -3.65 4.05 -28.87
CA TYR A 158 -3.40 3.94 -27.43
C TYR A 158 -2.53 2.72 -27.07
N ILE A 159 -2.72 1.57 -27.73
CA ILE A 159 -1.87 0.40 -27.60
C ILE A 159 -0.44 0.71 -28.02
N ARG A 160 -0.25 1.40 -29.15
CA ARG A 160 1.06 1.80 -29.64
C ARG A 160 1.75 2.74 -28.64
N GLN A 161 1.05 3.77 -28.18
CA GLN A 161 1.49 4.72 -27.14
C GLN A 161 1.98 4.00 -25.89
N TYR A 162 1.15 3.12 -25.34
CA TYR A 162 1.46 2.39 -24.13
C TYR A 162 2.60 1.37 -24.33
N THR A 163 2.69 0.77 -25.50
CA THR A 163 3.78 -0.12 -25.88
C THR A 163 5.13 0.61 -25.87
N GLU A 164 5.19 1.82 -26.41
CA GLU A 164 6.41 2.63 -26.43
C GLU A 164 6.80 3.12 -25.02
N LEU A 165 5.81 3.49 -24.20
CA LEU A 165 5.99 3.73 -22.76
C LEU A 165 6.69 2.54 -22.09
N VAL A 166 6.17 1.32 -22.26
CA VAL A 166 6.79 0.15 -21.62
C VAL A 166 8.19 -0.12 -22.16
N LYS A 167 8.38 -0.10 -23.50
CA LYS A 167 9.69 -0.39 -24.11
C LYS A 167 10.78 0.57 -23.66
N SER A 168 10.44 1.83 -23.47
CA SER A 168 11.38 2.87 -23.07
C SER A 168 11.79 2.73 -21.59
N THR A 169 10.84 2.42 -20.71
CA THR A 169 11.10 2.51 -19.26
C THR A 169 11.40 1.18 -18.58
N VAL A 170 10.96 0.03 -19.10
CA VAL A 170 10.93 -1.25 -18.34
C VAL A 170 12.29 -1.74 -17.85
N LYS A 171 13.40 -1.35 -18.49
CA LYS A 171 14.75 -1.73 -18.06
C LYS A 171 15.28 -0.85 -16.92
N HIS A 172 14.64 0.27 -16.62
CA HIS A 172 15.14 1.20 -15.62
C HIS A 172 14.94 0.62 -14.20
N PRO A 173 15.97 0.62 -13.33
CA PRO A 173 15.88 -0.02 -12.01
C PRO A 173 14.91 0.67 -11.03
N ALA A 174 14.52 1.92 -11.28
CA ALA A 174 13.44 2.59 -10.56
C ALA A 174 12.04 2.07 -10.91
N VAL A 175 11.83 1.45 -12.06
CA VAL A 175 10.46 1.15 -12.54
C VAL A 175 9.90 -0.03 -11.76
N PHE A 176 8.86 0.23 -10.97
CA PHE A 176 8.13 -0.75 -10.18
C PHE A 176 7.18 -1.57 -11.05
N GLY A 177 6.51 -0.91 -11.99
CA GLY A 177 5.46 -1.50 -12.80
C GLY A 177 4.67 -0.46 -13.57
N TYR A 178 3.53 -0.89 -14.11
CA TYR A 178 2.68 -0.08 -14.99
C TYR A 178 1.22 -0.19 -14.57
N MET A 179 0.57 0.95 -14.37
CA MET A 179 -0.88 1.01 -14.21
C MET A 179 -1.53 1.20 -15.57
N VAL A 180 -2.19 0.15 -16.09
CA VAL A 180 -2.76 0.11 -17.44
C VAL A 180 -4.09 0.88 -17.52
N GLY A 181 -4.76 1.02 -16.39
CA GLY A 181 -5.93 1.88 -16.21
C GLY A 181 -6.07 2.31 -14.76
N ASN A 182 -6.43 3.57 -14.54
CA ASN A 182 -6.92 4.12 -13.27
C ASN A 182 -8.42 4.39 -13.39
N GLU A 183 -9.15 4.23 -12.28
CA GLU A 183 -10.61 4.44 -12.23
C GLU A 183 -11.39 3.70 -13.34
N ILE A 184 -11.17 2.39 -13.47
CA ILE A 184 -12.00 1.54 -14.33
C ILE A 184 -13.30 1.23 -13.61
N PHE A 185 -14.38 1.97 -13.92
CA PHE A 185 -15.67 1.84 -13.25
C PHE A 185 -16.86 2.20 -14.16
N GLY A 186 -18.09 2.04 -13.68
CA GLY A 186 -19.30 2.53 -14.36
C GLY A 186 -19.64 1.82 -15.67
N GLY A 187 -20.33 2.54 -16.57
CA GLY A 187 -20.98 1.97 -17.75
C GLY A 187 -20.05 1.26 -18.74
N VAL A 188 -18.78 1.67 -18.83
CA VAL A 188 -17.80 1.01 -19.73
C VAL A 188 -17.51 -0.44 -19.30
N THR A 189 -17.55 -0.74 -18.00
CA THR A 189 -17.26 -2.09 -17.48
C THR A 189 -18.37 -3.10 -17.75
N GLN A 190 -19.59 -2.62 -18.06
CA GLN A 190 -20.72 -3.47 -18.45
C GLN A 190 -20.64 -3.91 -19.91
N ASN A 191 -19.76 -3.30 -20.71
CA ASN A 191 -19.56 -3.66 -22.12
C ASN A 191 -18.57 -4.85 -22.23
N PRO A 192 -18.97 -6.04 -22.69
CA PRO A 192 -18.04 -7.16 -22.86
C PRO A 192 -16.90 -6.88 -23.85
N GLN A 193 -17.11 -5.99 -24.82
CA GLN A 193 -16.08 -5.58 -25.77
C GLN A 193 -14.97 -4.77 -25.07
N PHE A 194 -15.32 -3.97 -24.07
CA PHE A 194 -14.33 -3.25 -23.26
C PHE A 194 -13.30 -4.21 -22.67
N TRP A 195 -13.73 -5.33 -22.09
CA TRP A 195 -12.80 -6.32 -21.50
C TRP A 195 -11.92 -7.02 -22.53
N THR A 196 -12.42 -7.26 -23.74
CA THR A 196 -11.62 -7.80 -24.85
C THR A 196 -10.54 -6.81 -25.28
N ASN A 197 -10.91 -5.54 -25.43
CA ASN A 197 -10.01 -4.46 -25.82
C ASN A 197 -8.98 -4.16 -24.71
N PHE A 198 -9.42 -4.14 -23.46
CA PHE A 198 -8.55 -3.90 -22.31
C PHE A 198 -7.55 -5.04 -22.11
N GLY A 199 -7.99 -6.29 -22.27
CA GLY A 199 -7.08 -7.44 -22.28
C GLY A 199 -6.04 -7.35 -23.40
N THR A 200 -6.41 -6.86 -24.58
CA THR A 200 -5.47 -6.64 -25.69
C THR A 200 -4.41 -5.57 -25.34
N LEU A 201 -4.81 -4.49 -24.67
CA LEU A 201 -3.87 -3.48 -24.18
C LEU A 201 -2.90 -4.03 -23.13
N ILE A 202 -3.39 -4.83 -22.18
CA ILE A 202 -2.55 -5.49 -21.16
C ILE A 202 -1.59 -6.50 -21.81
N ASP A 203 -2.07 -7.30 -22.77
CA ASP A 203 -1.24 -8.26 -23.51
C ASP A 203 -0.16 -7.54 -24.32
N ALA A 204 -0.47 -6.39 -24.92
CA ALA A 204 0.51 -5.56 -25.62
C ALA A 204 1.56 -4.99 -24.68
N ALA A 205 1.16 -4.44 -23.52
CA ALA A 205 2.10 -3.96 -22.49
C ALA A 205 3.02 -5.09 -22.00
N ARG A 206 2.47 -6.29 -21.80
CA ARG A 206 3.25 -7.48 -21.45
C ARG A 206 4.25 -7.85 -22.54
N GLY A 207 3.80 -7.93 -23.80
CA GLY A 207 4.65 -8.23 -24.95
C GLY A 207 5.77 -7.20 -25.13
N ALA A 208 5.45 -5.92 -24.93
CA ALA A 208 6.41 -4.82 -24.98
C ALA A 208 7.56 -5.01 -24.00
N GLY A 209 7.26 -5.31 -22.74
CA GLY A 209 8.30 -5.59 -21.75
C GLY A 209 9.11 -6.84 -22.07
N LEU A 210 8.45 -7.94 -22.48
CA LEU A 210 9.14 -9.17 -22.85
C LEU A 210 10.08 -8.98 -24.04
N SER A 211 9.73 -8.12 -25.01
CA SER A 211 10.62 -7.75 -26.12
C SER A 211 11.90 -7.04 -25.66
N GLN A 212 11.86 -6.44 -24.47
CA GLN A 212 13.00 -5.83 -23.79
C GLN A 212 13.70 -6.79 -22.81
N GLY A 213 13.30 -8.07 -22.76
CA GLY A 213 13.87 -9.06 -21.85
C GLY A 213 13.44 -8.89 -20.39
N GLN A 214 12.37 -8.15 -20.12
CA GLN A 214 11.86 -7.90 -18.78
C GLN A 214 10.38 -8.28 -18.68
N LYS A 215 9.96 -8.83 -17.54
CA LYS A 215 8.55 -9.12 -17.28
C LYS A 215 7.96 -7.91 -16.52
N PRO A 216 7.16 -7.03 -17.15
CA PRO A 216 6.59 -5.90 -16.46
C PRO A 216 5.52 -6.39 -15.47
N PHE A 217 5.46 -5.74 -14.30
CA PHE A 217 4.39 -5.90 -13.34
C PHE A 217 3.24 -4.97 -13.73
N LEU A 218 2.07 -5.53 -14.05
CA LEU A 218 0.93 -4.80 -14.59
C LEU A 218 -0.20 -4.73 -13.57
N THR A 219 -0.69 -3.53 -13.31
CA THR A 219 -1.81 -3.27 -12.39
C THR A 219 -2.90 -2.43 -13.06
N THR A 220 -4.07 -2.41 -12.45
CA THR A 220 -5.16 -1.51 -12.83
C THR A 220 -5.97 -1.15 -11.61
N ALA A 221 -6.41 0.10 -11.50
CA ALA A 221 -7.26 0.56 -10.42
C ALA A 221 -8.73 0.66 -10.84
N VAL A 222 -9.62 0.30 -9.93
CA VAL A 222 -11.06 0.54 -10.01
C VAL A 222 -11.47 1.54 -8.92
N ASN A 223 -12.61 2.20 -9.09
CA ASN A 223 -13.20 2.93 -7.98
C ASN A 223 -13.88 1.96 -7.02
N ASP A 224 -14.03 2.40 -5.78
CA ASP A 224 -14.70 1.63 -4.76
C ASP A 224 -16.23 1.59 -4.99
N GLU A 225 -16.65 0.69 -5.88
CA GLU A 225 -18.05 0.42 -6.23
C GLU A 225 -18.64 -0.78 -5.46
N PHE A 226 -18.08 -1.11 -4.30
CA PHE A 226 -18.60 -2.22 -3.51
C PHE A 226 -20.04 -1.93 -3.05
N THR A 227 -20.90 -2.92 -3.25
CA THR A 227 -22.10 -3.09 -2.44
C THR A 227 -22.19 -4.53 -1.94
N PRO A 228 -22.95 -4.79 -0.86
CA PRO A 228 -23.21 -6.17 -0.43
C PRO A 228 -23.84 -7.04 -1.54
N GLN A 229 -24.60 -6.44 -2.47
CA GLN A 229 -25.23 -7.13 -3.59
C GLN A 229 -24.28 -7.32 -4.78
N THR A 230 -23.35 -6.38 -4.99
CA THR A 230 -22.39 -6.35 -6.10
C THR A 230 -21.00 -6.04 -5.58
N SER A 231 -20.28 -7.07 -5.12
CA SER A 231 -18.90 -6.93 -4.64
C SER A 231 -17.95 -6.56 -5.80
N TRP A 232 -17.52 -5.29 -5.86
CA TRP A 232 -16.68 -4.68 -6.92
C TRP A 232 -16.97 -5.21 -8.33
N PRO A 233 -18.06 -4.75 -8.97
CA PRO A 233 -18.51 -5.27 -10.25
C PRO A 233 -17.43 -5.23 -11.33
N ALA A 234 -16.62 -4.17 -11.41
CA ALA A 234 -15.53 -4.06 -12.36
C ALA A 234 -14.48 -5.18 -12.21
N ILE A 235 -14.04 -5.47 -10.98
CA ILE A 235 -13.09 -6.57 -10.70
C ILE A 235 -13.71 -7.91 -11.11
N LYS A 236 -14.95 -8.15 -10.69
CA LYS A 236 -15.67 -9.40 -10.96
C LYS A 236 -15.84 -9.63 -12.46
N LEU A 237 -16.35 -8.65 -13.19
CA LEU A 237 -16.56 -8.73 -14.65
C LEU A 237 -15.24 -8.87 -15.40
N GLY A 238 -14.21 -8.10 -15.01
CA GLY A 238 -12.88 -8.21 -15.60
C GLY A 238 -12.29 -9.60 -15.47
N GLN A 239 -12.40 -10.22 -14.29
CA GLN A 239 -11.90 -11.58 -14.07
C GLN A 239 -12.74 -12.63 -14.81
N GLN A 240 -14.07 -12.54 -14.75
CA GLN A 240 -14.98 -13.47 -15.42
C GLN A 240 -14.87 -13.40 -16.95
N SER A 241 -14.41 -12.28 -17.51
CA SER A 241 -14.15 -12.17 -18.95
C SER A 241 -13.06 -13.12 -19.45
N GLY A 242 -12.16 -13.57 -18.56
CA GLY A 242 -10.98 -14.37 -18.91
C GLY A 242 -9.94 -13.62 -19.76
N LYS A 243 -10.09 -12.31 -19.96
CA LYS A 243 -9.20 -11.50 -20.84
C LYS A 243 -8.00 -10.89 -20.12
N LEU A 244 -7.99 -10.88 -18.79
CA LEU A 244 -6.99 -10.18 -17.97
C LEU A 244 -5.90 -11.11 -17.41
N LYS A 245 -5.54 -12.17 -18.14
CA LYS A 245 -4.57 -13.21 -17.69
C LYS A 245 -3.19 -12.65 -17.31
N ASN A 246 -2.79 -11.54 -17.93
CA ASN A 246 -1.49 -10.89 -17.74
C ASN A 246 -1.54 -9.73 -16.75
N LEU A 247 -2.70 -9.42 -16.17
CA LEU A 247 -2.80 -8.46 -15.07
C LEU A 247 -2.24 -9.11 -13.81
N ASP A 248 -1.29 -8.50 -13.11
CA ASP A 248 -0.66 -9.10 -11.93
C ASP A 248 -1.43 -8.76 -10.64
N SER A 249 -2.01 -7.56 -10.52
CA SER A 249 -2.74 -7.09 -9.32
C SER A 249 -3.89 -6.15 -9.65
N TRP A 250 -4.90 -6.15 -8.78
CA TRP A 250 -5.95 -5.13 -8.76
C TRP A 250 -5.62 -4.05 -7.74
N CYS A 251 -5.89 -2.82 -8.12
CA CYS A 251 -5.90 -1.69 -7.23
C CYS A 251 -7.33 -1.18 -6.99
N ILE A 252 -7.57 -0.58 -5.82
CA ILE A 252 -8.84 0.08 -5.50
C ILE A 252 -8.53 1.49 -5.04
N ASN A 253 -9.20 2.48 -5.66
CA ASN A 253 -9.24 3.85 -5.18
C ASN A 253 -10.36 3.94 -4.15
N ILE A 254 -10.01 4.13 -2.87
CA ILE A 254 -10.91 3.94 -1.74
C ILE A 254 -10.88 5.11 -0.75
N TYR A 255 -12.07 5.54 -0.33
CA TYR A 255 -12.26 6.68 0.56
C TYR A 255 -13.39 6.42 1.57
N ARG A 256 -13.40 5.25 2.21
CA ARG A 256 -14.42 4.85 3.20
C ARG A 256 -14.14 5.34 4.64
N GLY A 257 -13.36 6.40 4.81
CA GLY A 257 -12.98 6.89 6.13
C GLY A 257 -11.69 6.26 6.68
N PRO A 258 -11.42 6.47 7.98
CA PRO A 258 -10.12 6.21 8.58
C PRO A 258 -9.79 4.73 8.71
N GLU A 259 -10.77 3.84 8.65
CA GLU A 259 -10.60 2.37 8.82
C GLU A 259 -11.06 1.59 7.58
N PHE A 260 -11.24 2.25 6.44
CA PHE A 260 -11.69 1.63 5.19
C PHE A 260 -12.99 0.81 5.30
N GLY A 261 -13.93 1.31 6.12
CA GLY A 261 -15.23 0.69 6.39
C GLY A 261 -15.36 0.02 7.76
N GLY A 262 -14.25 -0.28 8.46
CA GLY A 262 -14.26 -0.84 9.82
C GLY A 262 -14.76 -2.30 9.93
N ASP A 263 -15.03 -2.75 11.15
CA ASP A 263 -15.40 -4.14 11.45
C ASP A 263 -16.72 -4.56 10.76
N GLY A 264 -16.69 -5.71 10.07
CA GLY A 264 -17.84 -6.23 9.31
C GLY A 264 -18.09 -5.56 7.95
N ASN A 265 -17.42 -4.43 7.64
CA ASN A 265 -17.48 -3.74 6.35
C ASN A 265 -16.08 -3.39 5.80
N SER A 266 -15.07 -4.12 6.28
CA SER A 266 -13.68 -3.93 5.93
C SER A 266 -13.43 -4.27 4.46
N ALA A 267 -12.80 -3.33 3.74
CA ALA A 267 -12.40 -3.54 2.35
C ALA A 267 -11.52 -4.79 2.16
N PHE A 268 -10.71 -5.14 3.17
CA PHE A 268 -9.82 -6.29 3.14
C PHE A 268 -10.61 -7.62 3.13
N ALA A 269 -11.54 -7.78 4.07
CA ALA A 269 -12.37 -8.98 4.19
C ALA A 269 -13.24 -9.18 2.94
N GLN A 270 -13.81 -8.09 2.44
CA GLN A 270 -14.64 -8.11 1.23
C GLN A 270 -13.83 -8.46 -0.02
N TYR A 271 -12.62 -7.92 -0.15
CA TYR A 271 -11.74 -8.25 -1.27
C TYR A 271 -11.29 -9.72 -1.21
N LEU A 272 -10.95 -10.22 -0.02
CA LEU A 272 -10.64 -11.63 0.20
C LEU A 272 -11.81 -12.54 -0.22
N ALA A 273 -13.03 -12.21 0.22
CA ALA A 273 -14.23 -12.95 -0.14
C ALA A 273 -14.44 -12.99 -1.66
N LEU A 274 -14.25 -11.86 -2.35
CA LEU A 274 -14.33 -11.78 -3.81
C LEU A 274 -13.26 -12.67 -4.48
N MET A 275 -12.01 -12.56 -4.07
CA MET A 275 -10.91 -13.37 -4.62
C MET A 275 -11.15 -14.87 -4.42
N ASN A 276 -11.63 -15.27 -3.25
CA ASN A 276 -12.01 -16.66 -2.96
C ASN A 276 -13.17 -17.13 -3.85
N SER A 277 -14.20 -16.31 -4.05
CA SER A 277 -15.34 -16.65 -4.92
C SER A 277 -14.94 -16.83 -6.39
N LEU A 278 -13.87 -16.17 -6.80
CA LEU A 278 -13.31 -16.25 -8.15
C LEU A 278 -12.23 -17.34 -8.28
N GLY A 279 -11.82 -17.97 -7.18
CA GLY A 279 -10.77 -18.99 -7.17
C GLY A 279 -9.39 -18.46 -7.56
N ILE A 280 -9.11 -17.18 -7.28
CA ILE A 280 -7.85 -16.52 -7.66
C ILE A 280 -7.19 -15.86 -6.45
N LYS A 281 -5.88 -15.62 -6.53
CA LYS A 281 -5.13 -14.83 -5.55
C LYS A 281 -4.33 -13.75 -6.26
N LYS A 282 -4.66 -12.49 -5.97
CA LYS A 282 -3.94 -11.30 -6.45
C LYS A 282 -3.88 -10.30 -5.29
N PRO A 283 -2.71 -9.71 -5.00
CA PRO A 283 -2.59 -8.73 -3.93
C PRO A 283 -3.52 -7.55 -4.20
N LEU A 284 -4.17 -7.07 -3.14
CA LEU A 284 -4.84 -5.77 -3.11
C LEU A 284 -3.77 -4.69 -2.91
N ILE A 285 -3.79 -3.69 -3.77
CA ILE A 285 -3.03 -2.46 -3.57
C ILE A 285 -4.05 -1.32 -3.52
N PHE A 286 -4.00 -0.44 -2.53
CA PHE A 286 -4.83 0.76 -2.62
C PHE A 286 -4.23 1.70 -3.67
N GLY A 287 -4.96 1.89 -4.78
CA GLY A 287 -4.52 2.73 -5.90
C GLY A 287 -4.54 4.21 -5.53
N GLU A 288 -5.46 4.56 -4.63
CA GLU A 288 -5.61 5.86 -3.99
C GLU A 288 -6.27 5.64 -2.62
N TRP A 289 -5.78 6.33 -1.59
CA TRP A 289 -6.42 6.47 -0.29
C TRP A 289 -5.97 7.77 0.36
N GLY A 290 -6.75 8.31 1.29
CA GLY A 290 -6.35 9.52 2.01
C GLY A 290 -7.54 10.42 2.32
N THR A 291 -7.25 11.70 2.49
CA THR A 291 -8.24 12.71 2.82
C THR A 291 -7.77 14.09 2.38
N PRO A 292 -8.68 15.01 2.02
CA PRO A 292 -8.34 16.41 1.89
C PRO A 292 -7.83 16.99 3.21
N HIS A 293 -6.92 17.96 3.11
CA HIS A 293 -6.45 18.77 4.23
C HIS A 293 -7.26 20.04 4.44
N THR A 294 -8.30 20.27 3.65
CA THR A 294 -9.11 21.49 3.67
C THR A 294 -10.39 21.32 4.49
N THR A 295 -10.87 22.42 5.11
CA THR A 295 -12.15 22.47 5.84
C THR A 295 -12.94 23.78 5.61
N ARG A 296 -14.21 23.78 6.00
CA ARG A 296 -15.18 24.89 5.84
C ARG A 296 -16.07 25.02 7.08
N PRO A 297 -16.53 26.23 7.44
CA PRO A 297 -17.54 26.41 8.48
C PRO A 297 -18.87 25.72 8.15
N ILE A 298 -19.62 25.34 9.19
CA ILE A 298 -20.97 24.74 9.06
C ILE A 298 -21.89 25.58 8.16
N GLY A 299 -22.65 24.91 7.29
CA GLY A 299 -23.71 25.52 6.47
C GLY A 299 -23.25 26.04 5.11
N VAL A 300 -21.96 25.93 4.81
CA VAL A 300 -21.35 26.36 3.54
C VAL A 300 -21.05 25.11 2.70
N TYR A 301 -22.09 24.53 2.10
CA TYR A 301 -21.98 23.29 1.30
C TYR A 301 -22.36 23.51 -0.16
N GLY A 302 -21.78 22.71 -1.05
CA GLY A 302 -22.14 22.63 -2.47
C GLY A 302 -21.16 23.34 -3.41
N GLN A 303 -21.13 22.86 -4.65
CA GLN A 303 -20.20 23.29 -5.71
C GLN A 303 -20.30 24.80 -6.08
N THR A 304 -21.34 25.50 -5.62
CA THR A 304 -21.55 26.94 -5.85
C THR A 304 -20.96 27.83 -4.75
N SER A 305 -20.40 27.26 -3.68
CA SER A 305 -19.76 28.06 -2.63
C SER A 305 -18.48 28.73 -3.13
N THR A 306 -18.46 30.07 -3.07
CA THR A 306 -17.29 30.89 -3.36
C THR A 306 -16.53 31.31 -2.10
N GLN A 307 -16.93 30.80 -0.93
CA GLN A 307 -16.30 31.16 0.33
C GLN A 307 -14.87 30.57 0.41
N PRO A 308 -13.91 31.31 1.01
CA PRO A 308 -12.55 30.84 1.17
C PRO A 308 -12.51 29.50 1.92
N ILE A 309 -11.71 28.57 1.40
CA ILE A 309 -11.37 27.33 2.08
C ILE A 309 -10.34 27.63 3.16
N ARG A 310 -10.43 26.93 4.29
CA ARG A 310 -9.40 26.99 5.33
C ARG A 310 -8.59 25.72 5.34
N ASN A 311 -7.28 25.84 5.49
CA ASN A 311 -6.42 24.69 5.74
C ASN A 311 -6.72 24.13 7.14
N LEU A 312 -6.96 22.83 7.29
CA LEU A 312 -7.16 22.17 8.59
C LEU A 312 -5.99 22.42 9.54
N ASP A 313 -4.78 22.62 9.00
CA ASP A 313 -3.59 22.90 9.80
C ASP A 313 -3.70 24.23 10.56
N GLU A 314 -4.44 25.18 10.00
CA GLU A 314 -4.66 26.52 10.55
C GLU A 314 -5.85 26.57 11.51
N VAL A 315 -6.68 25.52 11.54
CA VAL A 315 -7.81 25.42 12.47
C VAL A 315 -7.28 24.92 13.82
N PRO A 316 -7.52 25.64 14.93
CA PRO A 316 -7.21 25.12 16.26
C PRO A 316 -8.03 23.87 16.54
N GLU A 317 -7.41 22.83 17.14
CA GLU A 317 -8.12 21.60 17.50
C GLU A 317 -9.33 21.85 18.42
N SER A 318 -9.28 22.91 19.23
CA SER A 318 -10.41 23.35 20.06
C SER A 318 -11.64 23.82 19.26
N GLN A 319 -11.50 24.05 17.95
CA GLN A 319 -12.58 24.41 17.02
C GLN A 319 -12.97 23.25 16.09
N MET A 320 -12.43 22.05 16.32
CA MET A 320 -12.74 20.85 15.54
C MET A 320 -13.68 19.90 16.31
N GLY A 321 -14.48 19.13 15.58
CA GLY A 321 -15.29 18.05 16.15
C GLY A 321 -16.70 18.46 16.59
N ALA A 322 -17.35 17.58 17.35
CA ALA A 322 -18.76 17.72 17.67
C ALA A 322 -19.06 19.01 18.47
N GLY A 323 -20.05 19.79 18.02
CA GLY A 323 -20.43 21.08 18.64
C GLY A 323 -19.53 22.28 18.29
N GLN A 324 -18.51 22.10 17.43
CA GLN A 324 -17.60 23.17 17.04
C GLN A 324 -17.91 23.74 15.63
N PRO A 325 -17.38 24.93 15.26
CA PRO A 325 -17.62 25.55 13.95
C PRO A 325 -17.18 24.72 12.74
N TYR A 326 -16.25 23.78 12.93
CA TYR A 326 -15.80 22.79 11.93
C TYR A 326 -16.21 21.39 12.37
N PHE A 327 -17.53 21.18 12.50
CA PHE A 327 -18.13 19.90 12.92
C PHE A 327 -17.60 18.73 12.07
N LYS A 328 -17.24 17.61 12.74
CA LYS A 328 -16.58 16.40 12.18
C LYS A 328 -15.12 16.53 11.74
N ALA A 329 -14.55 17.74 11.75
CA ALA A 329 -13.13 17.90 11.45
C ALA A 329 -12.25 17.13 12.46
N GLN A 330 -11.17 16.52 11.98
CA GLN A 330 -10.12 15.93 12.80
C GLN A 330 -8.74 16.19 12.17
N PRO A 331 -7.64 16.10 12.94
CA PRO A 331 -6.31 16.31 12.39
C PRO A 331 -5.98 15.32 11.26
N VAL A 332 -5.53 15.85 10.11
CA VAL A 332 -5.17 15.06 8.91
C VAL A 332 -4.13 14.00 9.24
N ALA A 333 -3.11 14.35 10.03
CA ALA A 333 -2.06 13.43 10.47
C ALA A 333 -2.64 12.22 11.22
N LYS A 334 -3.60 12.45 12.12
CA LYS A 334 -4.25 11.38 12.89
C LYS A 334 -5.06 10.48 11.96
N PHE A 335 -5.83 11.07 11.05
CA PHE A 335 -6.64 10.34 10.08
C PHE A 335 -5.79 9.40 9.21
N LEU A 336 -4.72 9.93 8.60
CA LEU A 336 -3.81 9.14 7.77
C LEU A 336 -3.06 8.08 8.59
N THR A 337 -2.73 8.37 9.85
CA THR A 337 -2.11 7.39 10.76
C THR A 337 -3.06 6.22 11.01
N THR A 338 -4.34 6.48 11.31
CA THR A 338 -5.34 5.42 11.49
C THR A 338 -5.47 4.56 10.24
N GLN A 339 -5.56 5.18 9.05
CA GLN A 339 -5.60 4.44 7.78
C GLN A 339 -4.35 3.56 7.60
N TRP A 340 -3.16 4.08 7.86
CA TRP A 340 -1.94 3.29 7.76
C TRP A 340 -1.89 2.16 8.80
N ASP A 341 -2.35 2.40 10.03
CA ASP A 341 -2.43 1.37 11.07
C ASP A 341 -3.36 0.22 10.64
N THR A 342 -4.52 0.53 10.04
CA THR A 342 -5.41 -0.49 9.48
C THR A 342 -4.75 -1.25 8.33
N ILE A 343 -4.02 -0.57 7.43
CA ILE A 343 -3.24 -1.24 6.37
C ILE A 343 -2.22 -2.19 6.99
N LYS A 344 -1.43 -1.74 7.97
CA LYS A 344 -0.39 -2.54 8.63
C LYS A 344 -0.92 -3.82 9.24
N ILE A 345 -2.09 -3.78 9.88
CA ILE A 345 -2.74 -4.97 10.43
C ILE A 345 -2.98 -6.00 9.32
N ASN A 346 -3.32 -5.57 8.11
CA ASN A 346 -3.54 -6.46 6.97
C ASN A 346 -2.26 -6.85 6.20
N LEU A 347 -1.06 -6.35 6.57
CA LEU A 347 0.19 -6.70 5.91
C LEU A 347 0.85 -7.99 6.44
N LYS A 348 0.45 -8.54 7.60
CA LYS A 348 1.21 -9.58 8.33
C LYS A 348 1.45 -10.96 7.66
N GLY A 349 1.04 -11.18 6.40
CA GLY A 349 1.39 -12.35 5.58
C GLY A 349 0.65 -13.70 5.76
N GLY A 350 -0.60 -13.72 6.21
CA GLY A 350 -1.46 -14.92 6.36
C GLY A 350 -2.49 -15.12 5.24
N SER A 351 -3.30 -16.18 5.33
CA SER A 351 -4.32 -16.51 4.32
C SER A 351 -5.41 -15.46 4.13
N ASN A 352 -5.61 -14.60 5.15
CA ASN A 352 -6.65 -13.57 5.18
C ASN A 352 -6.11 -12.15 4.98
N GLN A 353 -4.81 -12.02 4.74
CA GLN A 353 -4.11 -10.73 4.64
C GLN A 353 -3.81 -10.48 3.16
N VAL A 354 -4.65 -9.62 2.57
CA VAL A 354 -4.74 -9.43 1.11
C VAL A 354 -3.98 -8.21 0.62
N CYS A 355 -3.65 -7.27 1.51
CA CYS A 355 -3.08 -5.98 1.18
C CYS A 355 -1.56 -6.05 1.01
N ALA A 356 -1.05 -5.25 0.08
CA ALA A 356 0.38 -5.03 -0.12
C ALA A 356 0.79 -3.56 -0.03
N GLY A 357 -0.03 -2.75 0.66
CA GLY A 357 0.13 -1.31 0.80
C GLY A 357 -0.69 -0.53 -0.22
N GLY A 358 -0.23 0.66 -0.58
CA GLY A 358 -0.95 1.52 -1.51
C GLY A 358 -0.46 2.95 -1.53
N PHE A 359 -1.14 3.80 -2.27
CA PHE A 359 -0.73 5.16 -2.59
C PHE A 359 -1.63 6.19 -1.92
N ILE A 360 -1.04 7.04 -1.07
CA ILE A 360 -1.74 8.21 -0.54
C ILE A 360 -2.05 9.15 -1.71
N PHE A 361 -3.29 9.61 -1.82
CA PHE A 361 -3.70 10.67 -2.73
C PHE A 361 -3.75 11.98 -1.92
N ASP A 362 -2.93 13.00 -2.21
CA ASP A 362 -1.81 13.08 -3.17
C ASP A 362 -0.58 13.78 -2.55
N TRP A 363 0.55 13.79 -3.25
CA TRP A 363 1.73 14.54 -2.79
C TRP A 363 1.45 16.04 -2.69
N CYS A 364 0.82 16.63 -3.70
CA CYS A 364 0.54 18.06 -3.74
C CYS A 364 -0.86 18.38 -4.19
N ASP A 365 -1.37 19.55 -3.76
CA ASP A 365 -2.69 20.01 -4.18
C ASP A 365 -2.81 20.15 -5.69
N GLU A 366 -4.02 19.90 -6.20
CA GLU A 366 -4.35 19.86 -7.62
C GLU A 366 -5.50 20.84 -7.92
N PHE A 367 -5.21 22.14 -7.89
CA PHE A 367 -6.24 23.20 -7.99
C PHE A 367 -7.10 23.12 -9.24
N TRP A 368 -6.57 22.57 -10.33
CA TRP A 368 -7.31 22.35 -11.57
C TRP A 368 -8.54 21.45 -11.40
N LYS A 369 -8.57 20.59 -10.36
CA LYS A 369 -9.71 19.75 -10.01
C LYS A 369 -10.87 20.53 -9.36
N GLY A 370 -10.62 21.75 -8.90
CA GLY A 370 -11.63 22.64 -8.32
C GLY A 370 -12.49 23.38 -9.34
N ASN A 371 -12.42 23.08 -10.64
CA ASN A 371 -13.02 23.85 -11.74
C ASN A 371 -12.43 25.27 -11.93
N ASN A 372 -11.35 25.63 -11.25
CA ASN A 372 -10.58 26.85 -11.49
C ASN A 372 -9.09 26.63 -11.28
N ASN A 373 -8.32 26.72 -12.36
CA ASN A 373 -6.89 26.44 -12.32
C ASN A 373 -6.08 27.48 -11.54
N ASN A 374 -6.60 28.70 -11.33
CA ASN A 374 -5.82 29.82 -10.77
C ASN A 374 -5.96 29.98 -9.26
N ILE A 375 -7.07 29.52 -8.71
CA ILE A 375 -7.47 29.73 -7.32
C ILE A 375 -8.37 28.56 -6.92
N GLN A 376 -8.21 28.08 -5.70
CA GLN A 376 -9.10 27.06 -5.15
C GLN A 376 -10.45 27.71 -4.78
N ILE A 377 -11.29 27.88 -5.80
CA ILE A 377 -12.70 28.24 -5.68
C ILE A 377 -13.49 27.04 -6.17
N GLY A 378 -14.59 26.72 -5.49
CA GLY A 378 -15.36 25.51 -5.75
C GLY A 378 -15.56 24.78 -4.43
N GLY A 379 -16.81 24.60 -4.07
CA GLY A 379 -17.17 23.85 -2.87
C GLY A 379 -17.03 22.35 -3.08
N PRO A 380 -16.93 21.58 -1.97
CA PRO A 380 -17.04 20.13 -2.03
C PRO A 380 -18.34 19.73 -2.71
N ASP A 381 -18.33 18.56 -3.34
CA ASP A 381 -19.57 17.92 -3.75
C ASP A 381 -20.41 17.63 -2.49
N GLY A 382 -21.56 18.30 -2.39
CA GLY A 382 -22.45 18.22 -1.23
C GLY A 382 -23.01 16.83 -0.97
N SER A 383 -22.87 15.90 -1.93
CA SER A 383 -23.21 14.48 -1.77
C SER A 383 -22.23 13.71 -0.86
N PHE A 384 -21.05 14.26 -0.54
CA PHE A 384 -19.99 13.59 0.21
C PHE A 384 -19.74 14.16 1.62
N ASN A 385 -20.76 14.74 2.28
CA ASN A 385 -20.66 15.13 3.68
C ASN A 385 -20.70 13.88 4.58
N GLY A 386 -19.61 13.61 5.32
CA GLY A 386 -19.54 12.44 6.19
C GLY A 386 -18.18 12.22 6.84
N ASP A 387 -18.07 11.14 7.60
CA ASP A 387 -16.84 10.79 8.36
C ASP A 387 -15.80 10.06 7.47
N ALA A 388 -16.06 10.04 6.16
CA ALA A 388 -15.17 9.51 5.14
C ALA A 388 -13.88 10.33 4.97
N PHE A 389 -13.87 11.58 5.42
CA PHE A 389 -12.78 12.53 5.26
C PHE A 389 -12.50 13.30 6.55
N ALA A 390 -11.25 13.66 6.78
CA ALA A 390 -10.81 14.39 7.97
C ALA A 390 -11.47 15.77 8.11
N GLY A 391 -11.77 16.46 7.00
CA GLY A 391 -12.51 17.72 7.00
C GLY A 391 -14.04 17.57 6.98
N GLY A 392 -14.55 16.33 6.89
CA GLY A 392 -15.96 16.01 6.79
C GLY A 392 -16.54 16.04 5.37
N TYR A 393 -15.72 16.25 4.33
CA TYR A 393 -16.19 16.34 2.94
C TYR A 393 -15.11 16.00 1.91
N TRP A 394 -15.54 15.69 0.68
CA TRP A 394 -14.69 15.51 -0.50
C TRP A 394 -14.31 16.86 -1.14
N ASP A 395 -13.03 17.23 -1.10
CA ASP A 395 -12.48 18.41 -1.78
C ASP A 395 -11.24 17.99 -2.56
N GLU A 396 -11.49 17.61 -3.80
CA GLU A 396 -10.53 16.95 -4.67
C GLU A 396 -9.25 17.75 -4.90
N ALA A 397 -9.35 19.07 -4.89
CA ALA A 397 -8.20 19.95 -5.09
C ALA A 397 -7.25 20.01 -3.89
N GLY A 398 -7.73 19.67 -2.69
CA GLY A 398 -7.01 19.80 -1.42
C GLY A 398 -6.53 18.47 -0.83
N PHE A 399 -6.31 17.44 -1.64
CA PHE A 399 -5.78 16.14 -1.19
C PHE A 399 -4.27 16.14 -0.95
N GLY A 400 -3.56 17.21 -1.35
CA GLY A 400 -2.12 17.28 -1.17
C GLY A 400 -1.71 17.15 0.29
N ILE A 401 -0.61 16.46 0.55
CA ILE A 401 0.12 16.58 1.82
C ILE A 401 1.16 17.73 1.78
N THR A 402 1.28 18.37 0.61
CA THR A 402 2.05 19.59 0.37
C THR A 402 1.29 20.55 -0.55
N SER A 403 1.66 21.83 -0.53
CA SER A 403 0.96 22.85 -1.33
C SER A 403 1.21 22.71 -2.83
N ALA A 404 0.23 23.14 -3.64
CA ALA A 404 0.48 23.47 -5.06
C ALA A 404 1.45 24.66 -5.19
N VAL A 405 1.99 24.87 -6.40
CA VAL A 405 2.87 26.00 -6.72
C VAL A 405 2.53 26.60 -8.06
N ASN A 406 2.76 27.91 -8.21
CA ASN A 406 2.42 28.63 -9.42
C ASN A 406 3.31 28.22 -10.61
N GLN A 407 2.70 28.09 -11.80
CA GLN A 407 3.39 27.70 -13.03
C GLN A 407 4.59 28.59 -13.37
N SER A 408 4.56 29.88 -13.00
CA SER A 408 5.67 30.82 -13.23
C SER A 408 6.98 30.44 -12.53
N THR A 409 6.92 29.54 -11.54
CA THR A 409 8.08 29.02 -10.80
C THR A 409 8.73 27.81 -11.47
N TYR A 410 8.05 27.18 -12.43
CA TYR A 410 8.51 25.98 -13.10
C TYR A 410 9.47 26.33 -14.25
N GLY A 411 10.45 25.47 -14.48
CA GLY A 411 11.24 25.48 -15.72
C GLY A 411 12.75 25.49 -15.54
N GLN A 412 13.46 25.30 -16.66
CA GLN A 412 14.90 25.18 -16.66
C GLN A 412 15.56 26.48 -16.18
N GLY A 413 16.54 26.36 -15.28
CA GLY A 413 17.26 27.50 -14.71
C GLY A 413 16.50 28.27 -13.62
N LYS A 414 15.27 27.87 -13.30
CA LYS A 414 14.55 28.39 -12.12
C LYS A 414 15.13 27.79 -10.83
N PRO A 415 15.07 28.52 -9.70
CA PRO A 415 15.43 27.97 -8.40
C PRO A 415 14.60 26.72 -8.05
N ASN A 416 15.18 25.86 -7.22
CA ASN A 416 14.46 24.73 -6.64
C ASN A 416 13.27 25.22 -5.82
N VAL A 417 12.11 24.62 -6.05
CA VAL A 417 10.86 24.96 -5.38
C VAL A 417 10.68 24.07 -4.17
N SER A 418 10.56 24.67 -2.99
CA SER A 418 10.15 23.94 -1.79
C SER A 418 8.68 24.23 -1.49
N ARG A 419 7.81 23.25 -1.74
CA ARG A 419 6.40 23.31 -1.33
C ARG A 419 6.27 23.45 0.18
N SER A 420 5.22 24.11 0.63
CA SER A 420 4.83 24.07 2.04
C SER A 420 4.33 22.67 2.37
N SER A 421 4.81 22.09 3.48
CA SER A 421 4.33 20.81 3.98
C SER A 421 3.17 21.02 4.94
N PHE A 422 2.14 20.18 4.85
CA PHE A 422 1.01 20.20 5.77
C PHE A 422 1.22 19.21 6.92
N LYS A 423 0.39 19.24 7.97
CA LYS A 423 0.47 18.28 9.08
C LYS A 423 0.31 16.84 8.60
N GLY A 424 -0.40 16.62 7.49
CA GLY A 424 -0.47 15.33 6.81
C GLY A 424 0.92 14.76 6.47
N TYR A 425 1.85 15.59 5.98
CA TYR A 425 3.23 15.18 5.69
C TYR A 425 3.97 14.72 6.94
N ASP A 426 3.81 15.41 8.06
CA ASP A 426 4.46 15.02 9.32
C ASP A 426 3.92 13.67 9.83
N GLY A 427 2.59 13.46 9.70
CA GLY A 427 1.97 12.17 9.96
C GLY A 427 2.57 11.05 9.10
N VAL A 428 2.61 11.25 7.78
CA VAL A 428 3.20 10.30 6.82
C VAL A 428 4.64 9.98 7.17
N LYS A 429 5.47 10.99 7.39
CA LYS A 429 6.87 10.83 7.75
C LYS A 429 7.03 10.02 9.05
N ALA A 430 6.18 10.27 10.04
CA ALA A 430 6.20 9.53 11.29
C ALA A 430 5.80 8.06 11.09
N PHE A 431 4.66 7.78 10.46
CA PHE A 431 4.15 6.41 10.39
C PHE A 431 4.85 5.52 9.35
N TYR A 432 5.36 6.10 8.25
CA TYR A 432 6.21 5.37 7.31
C TYR A 432 7.64 5.19 7.82
N GLY A 433 8.14 6.12 8.64
CA GLY A 433 9.44 6.00 9.30
C GLY A 433 9.46 5.04 10.50
N ALA A 434 8.32 4.87 11.17
CA ALA A 434 8.16 3.89 12.26
C ALA A 434 7.97 2.45 11.74
N ALA A 435 7.43 2.28 10.53
CA ALA A 435 7.38 0.99 9.87
C ALA A 435 8.77 0.66 9.32
N SER A 436 9.37 -0.48 9.67
CA SER A 436 10.68 -0.83 9.13
C SER A 436 10.64 -0.95 7.60
N ASP A 437 11.77 -0.63 6.97
CA ASP A 437 11.92 -0.76 5.50
C ASP A 437 12.10 -2.22 5.06
N LEU A 438 12.27 -3.12 6.03
CA LEU A 438 12.40 -4.54 5.80
C LEU A 438 11.03 -5.18 5.98
N ALA A 439 10.42 -5.48 4.84
CA ALA A 439 9.19 -6.25 4.76
C ALA A 439 9.23 -7.59 5.55
N GLY A 440 10.40 -8.10 5.95
CA GLY A 440 10.52 -9.28 6.84
C GLY A 440 10.11 -9.05 8.31
N GLU A 441 9.86 -7.81 8.72
CA GLU A 441 9.22 -7.48 10.02
C GLU A 441 7.73 -7.12 9.87
N LEU A 442 7.30 -6.81 8.63
CA LEU A 442 5.89 -6.53 8.29
C LEU A 442 5.16 -7.74 7.70
N TYR A 443 5.89 -8.69 7.12
CA TYR A 443 5.44 -10.00 6.67
C TYR A 443 6.24 -11.06 7.43
N LEU A 444 5.54 -11.99 8.08
CA LEU A 444 6.20 -13.21 8.50
C LEU A 444 6.53 -14.03 7.24
N THR A 445 7.80 -14.38 7.07
CA THR A 445 8.24 -15.26 5.97
C THR A 445 7.58 -16.63 6.11
N GLY A 446 7.44 -17.36 5.01
CA GLY A 446 6.95 -18.75 5.06
C GLY A 446 7.78 -19.64 6.00
N THR A 447 9.09 -19.37 6.13
CA THR A 447 9.95 -20.05 7.10
C THR A 447 9.63 -19.68 8.55
N GLN A 448 9.36 -18.41 8.84
CA GLN A 448 8.94 -17.96 10.18
C GLN A 448 7.55 -18.52 10.53
N ILE A 449 6.60 -18.50 9.59
CA ILE A 449 5.28 -19.13 9.78
C ILE A 449 5.44 -20.63 10.03
N ALA A 450 6.28 -21.32 9.26
CA ALA A 450 6.55 -22.73 9.46
C ALA A 450 7.23 -23.02 10.81
N ALA A 451 8.11 -22.13 11.28
CA ALA A 451 8.72 -22.24 12.60
C ALA A 451 7.67 -22.11 13.72
N VAL A 452 6.82 -21.08 13.66
CA VAL A 452 5.70 -20.90 14.61
C VAL A 452 4.76 -22.11 14.60
N GLN A 453 4.37 -22.57 13.42
CA GLN A 453 3.55 -23.78 13.29
C GLN A 453 4.25 -25.03 13.83
N SER A 454 5.56 -25.15 13.64
CA SER A 454 6.34 -26.26 14.20
C SER A 454 6.35 -26.23 15.73
N ASP A 455 6.40 -25.06 16.34
CA ASP A 455 6.39 -24.92 17.81
C ASP A 455 5.00 -25.24 18.37
N ILE A 456 3.94 -24.71 17.75
CA ILE A 456 2.54 -25.07 18.09
C ILE A 456 2.32 -26.58 17.96
N GLN A 457 2.87 -27.23 16.92
CA GLN A 457 2.77 -28.69 16.75
C GLN A 457 3.47 -29.48 17.87
N LYS A 458 4.61 -28.98 18.38
CA LYS A 458 5.29 -29.59 19.52
C LYS A 458 4.45 -29.47 20.78
N GLU A 459 3.83 -28.32 21.03
CA GLU A 459 2.92 -28.11 22.17
C GLU A 459 1.71 -29.04 22.10
N ILE A 460 1.04 -29.13 20.94
CA ILE A 460 -0.05 -30.10 20.71
C ILE A 460 0.41 -31.53 21.02
N HIS A 461 1.63 -31.89 20.64
CA HIS A 461 2.18 -33.21 20.93
C HIS A 461 2.40 -33.43 22.44
N MET A 462 2.93 -32.44 23.16
CA MET A 462 3.14 -32.49 24.62
C MET A 462 1.80 -32.63 25.36
N ASP A 463 0.81 -31.80 25.05
CA ASP A 463 -0.51 -31.83 25.66
C ASP A 463 -1.23 -33.16 25.43
N ARG A 464 -1.15 -33.70 24.21
CA ARG A 464 -1.73 -35.04 23.91
C ARG A 464 -1.04 -36.14 24.70
N LYS A 465 0.28 -36.05 24.88
CA LYS A 465 1.06 -37.03 25.66
C LYS A 465 0.66 -36.96 27.13
N GLU A 466 0.53 -35.77 27.70
CA GLU A 466 0.09 -35.57 29.07
C GLU A 466 -1.35 -36.04 29.28
N LEU A 467 -2.26 -35.64 28.39
CA LEU A 467 -3.67 -36.07 28.43
C LEU A 467 -3.79 -37.60 28.38
N LYS A 468 -2.94 -38.28 27.60
CA LYS A 468 -2.88 -39.74 27.54
C LYS A 468 -2.32 -40.35 28.84
N GLY A 469 -1.30 -39.74 29.43
CA GLY A 469 -0.74 -40.15 30.73
C GLY A 469 -1.78 -40.07 31.86
N LEU A 470 -2.56 -39.00 31.89
CA LEU A 470 -3.61 -38.79 32.88
C LEU A 470 -4.74 -39.82 32.78
N ARG A 471 -5.00 -40.42 31.60
CA ARG A 471 -6.02 -41.49 31.47
C ARG A 471 -5.68 -42.76 32.25
N ALA A 472 -4.42 -42.93 32.67
CA ALA A 472 -3.94 -44.12 33.37
C ALA A 472 -4.05 -44.03 34.90
N ILE A 473 -4.51 -42.90 35.43
CA ILE A 473 -4.57 -42.59 36.87
C ILE A 473 -6.00 -42.05 37.15
N ASP A 474 -6.52 -42.31 38.35
CA ASP A 474 -7.88 -41.89 38.74
C ASP A 474 -7.84 -41.09 40.05
N VAL A 475 -7.53 -39.78 39.94
CA VAL A 475 -7.51 -38.85 41.08
C VAL A 475 -8.27 -37.56 40.75
N PRO A 476 -9.09 -36.99 41.65
CA PRO A 476 -9.92 -35.80 41.37
C PRO A 476 -9.18 -34.57 40.84
N ARG A 477 -7.91 -34.37 41.22
CA ARG A 477 -7.06 -33.27 40.71
C ARG A 477 -6.85 -33.37 39.20
N GLU A 478 -6.87 -34.58 38.63
CA GLU A 478 -6.65 -34.84 37.20
C GLU A 478 -7.83 -34.44 36.32
N ALA A 479 -9.05 -34.44 36.85
CA ALA A 479 -10.23 -34.04 36.05
C ALA A 479 -10.16 -32.56 35.64
N SER A 480 -9.54 -31.71 36.46
CA SER A 480 -9.31 -30.30 36.16
C SER A 480 -8.20 -30.11 35.12
N ILE A 481 -7.13 -30.93 35.20
CA ILE A 481 -5.99 -30.94 34.27
C ILE A 481 -6.44 -31.42 32.89
N ARG A 482 -7.16 -32.56 32.82
CA ARG A 482 -7.69 -33.09 31.56
C ARG A 482 -8.57 -32.07 30.84
N ARG A 483 -9.41 -31.33 31.58
CA ARG A 483 -10.27 -30.29 31.00
C ARG A 483 -9.48 -29.07 30.55
N TYR A 484 -8.44 -28.68 31.29
CA TYR A 484 -7.53 -27.61 30.87
C TYR A 484 -6.87 -27.98 29.54
N LEU A 485 -6.22 -29.14 29.46
CA LEU A 485 -5.55 -29.63 28.25
C LEU A 485 -6.51 -29.76 27.05
N GLN A 486 -7.78 -30.11 27.28
CA GLN A 486 -8.80 -30.15 26.22
C GLN A 486 -9.16 -28.77 25.66
N VAL A 487 -9.15 -27.73 26.49
CA VAL A 487 -9.37 -26.34 26.04
C VAL A 487 -8.09 -25.84 25.36
N HIS A 488 -6.93 -26.10 25.95
CA HIS A 488 -5.64 -25.67 25.39
C HIS A 488 -5.41 -26.28 24.01
N LEU A 489 -5.69 -27.58 23.83
CA LEU A 489 -5.64 -28.22 22.51
C LEU A 489 -6.59 -27.57 21.48
N GLN A 490 -7.75 -27.04 21.88
CA GLN A 490 -8.63 -26.33 20.95
C GLN A 490 -8.03 -24.99 20.53
N VAL A 491 -7.44 -24.24 21.47
CA VAL A 491 -6.71 -23.01 21.21
C VAL A 491 -5.50 -23.27 20.30
N LEU A 492 -4.65 -24.25 20.62
CA LEU A 492 -3.49 -24.61 19.82
C LEU A 492 -3.87 -25.08 18.41
N HIS A 493 -4.99 -25.82 18.26
CA HIS A 493 -5.50 -26.16 16.94
C HIS A 493 -5.97 -24.95 16.14
N ALA A 494 -6.59 -23.96 16.79
CA ALA A 494 -6.94 -22.69 16.17
C ALA A 494 -5.68 -21.90 15.77
N ARG A 495 -4.69 -21.78 16.67
CA ARG A 495 -3.38 -21.16 16.36
C ARG A 495 -2.66 -21.88 15.23
N LEU A 496 -2.75 -23.20 15.12
CA LEU A 496 -2.10 -23.90 14.01
C LEU A 496 -2.67 -23.49 12.63
N VAL A 497 -3.97 -23.19 12.58
CA VAL A 497 -4.66 -22.70 11.39
C VAL A 497 -4.38 -21.21 11.16
N TYR A 498 -4.32 -20.42 12.23
CA TYR A 498 -4.08 -18.98 12.22
C TYR A 498 -2.87 -18.60 13.11
N PRO A 499 -1.64 -18.94 12.68
CA PRO A 499 -0.45 -18.93 13.56
C PRO A 499 0.03 -17.55 13.99
N ILE A 500 -0.56 -16.50 13.42
CA ILE A 500 -0.10 -15.10 13.56
C ILE A 500 -1.23 -14.19 14.04
N ASP A 501 -2.35 -14.78 14.47
CA ASP A 501 -3.46 -14.01 15.03
C ASP A 501 -3.13 -13.59 16.46
N ASP A 502 -3.01 -12.27 16.67
CA ASP A 502 -2.59 -11.71 17.96
C ASP A 502 -3.58 -12.07 19.08
N VAL A 503 -4.90 -12.14 18.79
CA VAL A 503 -5.93 -12.50 19.77
C VAL A 503 -5.84 -13.98 20.15
N LEU A 504 -5.67 -14.89 19.18
CA LEU A 504 -5.45 -16.30 19.50
C LEU A 504 -4.12 -16.54 20.24
N GLN A 505 -3.10 -15.73 19.98
CA GLN A 505 -1.85 -15.75 20.76
C GLN A 505 -2.09 -15.28 22.20
N GLU A 506 -2.81 -14.17 22.40
CA GLU A 506 -3.16 -13.67 23.73
C GLU A 506 -4.02 -14.68 24.51
N ILE A 507 -4.99 -15.32 23.87
CA ILE A 507 -5.79 -16.40 24.47
C ILE A 507 -4.89 -17.55 24.95
N ASP A 508 -3.87 -17.91 24.17
CA ASP A 508 -2.92 -18.97 24.52
C ASP A 508 -1.93 -18.57 25.63
N GLU A 509 -1.40 -17.34 25.57
CA GLU A 509 -0.56 -16.75 26.62
C GLU A 509 -1.31 -16.69 27.95
N ASN A 510 -2.57 -16.26 27.93
CA ASN A 510 -3.45 -16.24 29.10
C ASN A 510 -3.77 -17.64 29.66
N MET A 511 -3.57 -18.70 28.87
CA MET A 511 -3.66 -20.07 29.36
C MET A 511 -2.36 -20.57 29.97
N SER A 512 -1.21 -20.01 29.59
CA SER A 512 0.13 -20.52 29.93
C SER A 512 0.79 -19.85 31.15
N ASP A 513 0.23 -18.76 31.69
CA ASP A 513 0.98 -17.88 32.62
C ASP A 513 0.99 -18.29 34.11
N ASP A 514 0.23 -19.30 34.55
CA ASP A 514 0.24 -19.69 35.96
C ASP A 514 0.49 -21.18 36.15
N GLY A 515 1.76 -21.58 36.20
CA GLY A 515 2.21 -22.95 36.46
C GLY A 515 1.68 -23.64 37.74
N ASP A 516 0.77 -23.01 38.48
CA ASP A 516 0.11 -23.52 39.69
C ASP A 516 -1.43 -23.32 39.75
N THR A 517 -2.07 -22.57 38.83
CA THR A 517 -3.53 -22.32 38.86
C THR A 517 -4.26 -22.84 37.61
N PHE A 518 -4.95 -23.97 37.76
CA PHE A 518 -5.88 -24.45 36.72
C PHE A 518 -7.09 -23.52 36.61
N LEU A 519 -7.41 -23.07 35.39
CA LEU A 519 -8.59 -22.27 35.10
C LEU A 519 -9.83 -22.81 35.81
N SER A 520 -10.53 -21.94 36.54
CA SER A 520 -11.85 -22.20 37.11
C SER A 520 -12.86 -22.56 36.01
N LYS A 521 -14.01 -23.10 36.42
CA LYS A 521 -15.12 -23.39 35.49
C LYS A 521 -15.68 -22.12 34.81
N GLY A 522 -15.47 -20.95 35.42
CA GLY A 522 -15.85 -19.65 34.87
C GLY A 522 -14.89 -19.21 33.77
N GLU A 523 -13.59 -19.18 34.08
CA GLU A 523 -12.53 -18.78 33.15
C GLU A 523 -12.53 -19.67 31.90
N LYS A 524 -12.65 -21.00 32.06
CA LYS A 524 -12.78 -21.94 30.93
C LYS A 524 -13.92 -21.60 29.98
N ARG A 525 -15.07 -21.18 30.52
CA ARG A 525 -16.23 -20.80 29.70
C ARG A 525 -16.00 -19.48 28.99
N SER A 526 -15.30 -18.55 29.64
CA SER A 526 -14.88 -17.28 29.05
C SER A 526 -13.91 -17.51 27.89
N THR A 527 -12.83 -18.26 28.11
CA THR A 527 -11.83 -18.59 27.09
C THR A 527 -12.44 -19.27 25.87
N LEU A 528 -13.34 -20.25 26.07
CA LEU A 528 -14.02 -20.91 24.95
C LEU A 528 -14.99 -19.98 24.20
N ALA A 529 -15.69 -19.09 24.92
CA ALA A 529 -16.56 -18.10 24.27
C ALA A 529 -15.75 -17.11 23.43
N GLU A 530 -14.62 -16.66 23.96
CA GLU A 530 -13.67 -15.77 23.28
C GLU A 530 -13.04 -16.44 22.06
N LEU A 531 -12.54 -17.67 22.21
CA LEU A 531 -12.03 -18.49 21.10
C LEU A 531 -13.07 -18.65 19.99
N HIS A 532 -14.30 -19.02 20.34
CA HIS A 532 -15.36 -19.21 19.33
C HIS A 532 -15.77 -17.91 18.65
N ALA A 533 -15.83 -16.80 19.40
CA ALA A 533 -16.08 -15.49 18.82
C ALA A 533 -14.98 -15.09 17.84
N ARG A 534 -13.71 -15.27 18.21
CA ARG A 534 -12.57 -14.96 17.34
C ARG A 534 -12.52 -15.88 16.11
N LEU A 535 -12.78 -17.17 16.27
CA LEU A 535 -12.87 -18.11 15.16
C LEU A 535 -14.01 -17.75 14.19
N ALA A 536 -15.15 -17.30 14.69
CA ALA A 536 -16.25 -16.83 13.84
C ALA A 536 -15.86 -15.58 13.05
N GLN A 537 -15.13 -14.65 13.66
CA GLN A 537 -14.56 -13.48 12.97
C GLN A 537 -13.57 -13.92 11.90
N LEU A 538 -12.59 -14.76 12.24
CA LEU A 538 -11.55 -15.25 11.31
C LEU A 538 -12.14 -16.02 10.12
N GLN A 539 -13.18 -16.84 10.35
CA GLN A 539 -13.91 -17.55 9.30
C GLN A 539 -14.70 -16.61 8.39
N ALA A 540 -15.18 -15.49 8.93
CA ALA A 540 -15.78 -14.41 8.17
C ALA A 540 -14.73 -13.45 7.53
N GLY A 541 -13.44 -13.69 7.74
CA GLY A 541 -12.33 -12.91 7.20
C GLY A 541 -11.91 -11.69 8.03
N GLY A 542 -12.31 -11.61 9.30
CA GLY A 542 -11.88 -10.60 10.28
C GLY A 542 -10.67 -11.00 11.11
#